data_AF-A0A7V6AMW8-F1
#
_entry.id   AF-A0A7V6AMW8-F1
#
_cell.length_a   1.000
_cell.length_b   1.000
_cell.length_c   1.000
_cell.angle_alpha   90.00
_cell.angle_beta   90.00
_cell.angle_gamma   90.00
#
_symmetry.space_group_name_H-M   'P 1'
#
loop_
_entity.id
_entity.type
_entity.pdbx_description
1 polymer ?
#
loop_
_entity_poly.entity_id
_entity_poly.type
_entity_poly.pdbx_seq_one_letter_code
_entity_poly.pdbx_strand_id
1 'polypeptide(L)'
;MMNKLISISSAEILVSLSCKKKNQDDRPNVILFLTDDVGYGDVALHGNPYVKTPALSKFAKEGIEFTHFYVAPASSLTRAGILNGMNYISAAMTPSIIFHGTQDTTVPLKYI
;
A
#
# COMPACT_ATOMS: atom_id res chain seq x y z
N MET A 1 72.54 -34.61 6.50
CA MET A 1 71.35 -34.89 7.34
C MET A 1 70.23 -33.96 6.90
N MET A 2 69.23 -34.51 6.20
CA MET A 2 68.00 -33.83 5.78
C MET A 2 67.27 -33.25 6.99
N ASN A 3 66.75 -32.03 6.91
CA ASN A 3 65.73 -31.56 7.85
C ASN A 3 64.69 -30.64 7.21
N LYS A 4 63.47 -31.19 7.19
CA LYS A 4 62.14 -30.58 7.23
C LYS A 4 61.62 -29.88 5.98
N LEU A 5 61.13 -30.74 5.09
CA LEU A 5 59.92 -30.50 4.30
C LEU A 5 58.73 -30.16 5.21
N ILE A 6 58.06 -29.05 4.88
CA ILE A 6 56.61 -28.83 4.84
C ILE A 6 55.80 -29.37 6.03
N SER A 7 55.44 -28.47 6.94
CA SER A 7 54.19 -28.56 7.69
C SER A 7 53.55 -27.17 7.73
N ILE A 8 53.09 -26.71 6.57
CA ILE A 8 52.09 -25.64 6.52
C ILE A 8 50.76 -26.39 6.46
N SER A 9 50.07 -26.39 7.59
CA SER A 9 48.71 -26.91 7.77
C SER A 9 47.84 -26.56 6.56
N SER A 10 47.37 -27.58 5.86
CA SER A 10 46.54 -27.49 4.65
C SER A 10 45.10 -27.01 4.91
N ALA A 11 44.84 -26.35 6.03
CA ALA A 11 43.49 -26.02 6.50
C ALA A 11 43.11 -24.54 6.38
N GLU A 12 43.99 -23.65 5.90
CA GLU A 12 43.69 -22.21 5.75
C GLU A 12 43.73 -21.72 4.30
N ILE A 13 43.28 -22.54 3.36
CA ILE A 13 42.74 -21.98 2.12
C ILE A 13 41.30 -21.60 2.41
N LEU A 14 41.18 -20.38 2.94
CA LEU A 14 40.00 -19.57 3.09
C LEU A 14 38.98 -19.86 1.99
N VAL A 15 37.99 -20.68 2.33
CA VAL A 15 36.68 -20.74 1.66
C VAL A 15 36.00 -19.39 1.91
N SER A 16 36.45 -18.37 1.18
CA SER A 16 35.80 -17.07 1.03
C SER A 16 35.29 -16.90 -0.40
N LEU A 17 34.84 -18.00 -1.00
CA LEU A 17 34.02 -17.97 -2.21
C LEU A 17 32.58 -17.65 -1.83
N SER A 18 32.39 -16.36 -1.57
CA SER A 18 31.25 -15.58 -2.03
C SER A 18 29.86 -16.17 -1.73
N CYS A 19 29.41 -16.02 -0.49
CA CYS A 19 27.99 -15.83 -0.25
C CYS A 19 27.65 -14.43 -0.81
N LYS A 20 27.35 -14.34 -2.11
CA LYS A 20 26.78 -13.12 -2.70
C LYS A 20 25.52 -12.81 -1.91
N LYS A 21 25.57 -11.77 -1.07
CA LYS A 21 24.37 -11.16 -0.50
C LYS A 21 23.52 -10.79 -1.71
N LYS A 22 22.42 -11.51 -1.92
CA LYS A 22 21.43 -11.16 -2.94
C LYS A 22 21.13 -9.69 -2.69
N ASN A 23 21.43 -8.80 -3.65
CA ASN A 23 20.95 -7.42 -3.56
C ASN A 23 19.46 -7.58 -3.34
N GLN A 24 19.02 -7.26 -2.12
CA GLN A 24 17.61 -7.07 -1.91
C GLN A 24 17.26 -6.01 -2.92
N ASP A 25 16.25 -6.31 -3.73
CA ASP A 25 15.70 -5.34 -4.63
C ASP A 25 15.39 -4.11 -3.76
N ASP A 26 16.13 -3.00 -3.93
CA ASP A 26 16.00 -1.79 -3.07
C ASP A 26 14.60 -1.14 -3.21
N ARG A 27 13.73 -1.77 -4.01
CA ARG A 27 12.32 -1.46 -4.14
C ARG A 27 11.58 -1.82 -2.84
N PRO A 28 11.00 -0.83 -2.14
CA PRO A 28 10.22 -1.11 -0.95
C PRO A 28 8.94 -1.88 -1.31
N ASN A 29 8.46 -2.69 -0.36
CA ASN A 29 7.13 -3.28 -0.47
C ASN A 29 6.09 -2.19 -0.21
N VAL A 30 5.07 -2.11 -1.06
CA VAL A 30 3.93 -1.19 -0.88
C VAL A 30 2.72 -2.02 -0.50
N ILE A 31 2.17 -1.77 0.69
CA ILE A 31 0.96 -2.41 1.19
C ILE A 31 -0.09 -1.33 1.38
N LEU A 32 -1.24 -1.47 0.71
CA LEU A 32 -2.37 -0.56 0.84
C LEU A 32 -3.46 -1.21 1.71
N PHE A 33 -3.73 -0.62 2.87
CA PHE A 33 -4.90 -0.95 3.68
C PHE A 33 -6.04 0.00 3.30
N LEU A 34 -7.15 -0.55 2.82
CA LEU A 34 -8.36 0.20 2.49
C LEU A 34 -9.52 -0.36 3.32
N THR A 35 -10.09 0.48 4.17
CA THR A 35 -11.26 0.15 5.00
C THR A 35 -12.55 0.56 4.27
N ASP A 36 -13.61 -0.24 4.41
CA ASP A 36 -14.93 0.07 3.84
C ASP A 36 -15.79 0.80 4.87
N ASP A 37 -16.54 1.80 4.41
CA ASP A 37 -17.52 2.57 5.19
C ASP A 37 -17.03 3.19 6.52
N VAL A 38 -15.72 3.40 6.67
CA VAL A 38 -15.15 4.08 7.86
C VAL A 38 -15.19 5.59 7.64
N GLY A 39 -15.94 6.28 8.49
CA GLY A 39 -15.99 7.74 8.55
C GLY A 39 -14.83 8.35 9.33
N TYR A 40 -14.63 9.66 9.15
CA TYR A 40 -13.57 10.39 9.84
C TYR A 40 -13.68 10.26 11.37
N GLY A 41 -14.87 10.37 11.95
CA GLY A 41 -15.07 10.26 13.40
C GLY A 41 -15.04 8.84 13.99
N ASP A 42 -14.84 7.80 13.19
CA ASP A 42 -15.03 6.40 13.64
C ASP A 42 -13.79 5.80 14.32
N VAL A 43 -12.64 6.49 14.26
CA VAL A 43 -11.37 6.01 14.85
C VAL A 43 -10.99 6.78 16.10
N ALA A 44 -10.36 6.10 17.05
CA ALA A 44 -9.89 6.71 18.30
C ALA A 44 -8.95 7.91 18.06
N LEU A 45 -8.16 7.84 16.98
CA LEU A 45 -7.20 8.89 16.58
C LEU A 45 -7.89 10.24 16.34
N HIS A 46 -9.12 10.24 15.85
CA HIS A 46 -9.89 11.46 15.56
C HIS A 46 -10.86 11.82 16.70
N GLY A 47 -10.63 11.30 17.91
CA GLY A 47 -11.37 11.68 19.11
C GLY A 47 -12.61 10.83 19.42
N ASN A 48 -12.81 9.69 18.76
CA ASN A 48 -13.90 8.77 19.13
C ASN A 48 -13.70 8.24 20.57
N PRO A 49 -14.62 8.49 21.52
CA PRO A 49 -14.43 8.10 22.92
C PRO A 49 -14.76 6.61 23.18
N TYR A 50 -15.40 5.92 22.23
CA TYR A 50 -15.90 4.55 22.43
C TYR A 50 -15.07 3.51 21.68
N VAL A 51 -14.68 3.81 20.44
CA VAL A 51 -13.93 2.90 19.58
C VAL A 51 -12.47 2.89 19.99
N LYS A 52 -11.88 1.70 20.12
CA LYS A 52 -10.46 1.52 20.47
C LYS A 52 -9.70 0.98 19.25
N THR A 53 -8.80 1.78 18.69
CA THR A 53 -7.95 1.39 17.55
C THR A 53 -6.45 1.50 17.86
N PRO A 54 -5.93 0.78 18.88
CA PRO A 54 -4.56 0.96 19.37
C PRO A 54 -3.48 0.68 18.31
N ALA A 55 -3.71 -0.27 17.39
CA ALA A 55 -2.80 -0.56 16.29
C ALA A 55 -2.71 0.62 15.30
N LEU A 56 -3.85 1.23 14.95
CA LEU A 56 -3.90 2.40 14.09
C LEU A 56 -3.26 3.62 14.76
N SER A 57 -3.53 3.84 16.06
CA SER A 57 -2.90 4.93 16.82
C SER A 57 -1.39 4.77 16.92
N LYS A 58 -0.87 3.53 17.04
CA LYS A 58 0.57 3.27 17.00
C LYS A 58 1.12 3.55 15.60
N PHE A 59 0.45 3.07 14.56
CA PHE A 59 0.85 3.29 13.17
C PHE A 59 0.93 4.77 12.81
N ALA A 60 -0.05 5.58 13.23
CA ALA A 60 -0.05 7.02 13.00
C ALA A 60 1.14 7.74 13.66
N LYS A 61 1.58 7.29 14.84
CA LYS A 61 2.77 7.84 15.54
C LYS A 61 4.09 7.51 14.85
N GLU A 62 4.14 6.42 14.10
CA GLU A 62 5.32 5.96 13.37
C GLU A 62 5.35 6.48 11.92
N GLY A 63 4.31 7.20 11.49
CA GLY A 63 4.12 7.64 10.12
C GLY A 63 3.59 9.07 9.99
N ILE A 64 2.86 9.30 8.90
CA ILE A 64 2.23 10.58 8.58
C ILE A 64 0.72 10.37 8.49
N GLU A 65 -0.03 11.25 9.14
CA GLU A 65 -1.49 11.31 9.07
C GLU A 65 -1.94 12.42 8.12
N PHE A 66 -2.85 12.09 7.20
CA PHE A 66 -3.52 13.08 6.36
C PHE A 66 -4.87 13.45 6.99
N THR A 67 -4.95 14.64 7.59
CA THR A 67 -6.20 15.13 8.19
C THR A 67 -7.26 15.58 7.16
N HIS A 68 -6.83 15.74 5.90
CA HIS A 68 -7.68 16.13 4.77
C HIS A 68 -7.48 15.16 3.61
N PHE A 69 -8.02 13.94 3.74
CA PHE A 69 -7.99 12.90 2.72
C PHE A 69 -9.43 12.62 2.23
N TYR A 70 -9.69 12.82 0.95
CA TYR A 70 -11.04 12.77 0.37
C TYR A 70 -11.25 11.52 -0.49
N VAL A 71 -12.50 11.05 -0.53
CA VAL A 71 -12.93 9.88 -1.30
C VAL A 71 -14.11 10.22 -2.22
N ALA A 72 -14.38 9.37 -3.20
CA ALA A 72 -15.57 9.47 -4.03
C ALA A 72 -16.82 8.98 -3.24
N PRO A 73 -18.04 9.37 -3.63
CA PRO A 73 -19.25 9.12 -2.84
C PRO A 73 -19.72 7.64 -2.80
N ALA A 74 -18.96 6.72 -3.38
CA ALA A 74 -19.25 5.28 -3.33
C ALA A 74 -17.96 4.46 -3.34
N SER A 75 -18.00 3.28 -2.70
CA SER A 75 -16.84 2.39 -2.54
C SER A 75 -16.22 1.99 -3.89
N SER A 76 -17.06 1.63 -4.87
CA SER A 76 -16.61 1.27 -6.23
C SER A 76 -15.87 2.42 -6.94
N LEU A 77 -16.36 3.66 -6.79
CA LEU A 77 -15.74 4.84 -7.41
C LEU A 77 -14.37 5.15 -6.79
N THR A 78 -14.27 5.07 -5.46
CA THR A 78 -13.01 5.27 -4.74
C THR A 78 -11.98 4.21 -5.12
N ARG A 79 -12.39 2.94 -5.20
CA ARG A 79 -11.52 1.84 -5.61
C ARG A 79 -11.01 1.99 -7.04
N ALA A 80 -11.84 2.44 -7.98
CA ALA A 80 -11.35 2.69 -9.33
C ALA A 80 -10.33 3.82 -9.38
N GLY A 81 -10.48 4.86 -8.56
CA GLY A 81 -9.48 5.92 -8.46
C GLY A 81 -8.14 5.41 -7.93
N ILE A 82 -8.18 4.58 -6.89
CA ILE A 82 -6.99 3.96 -6.30
C ILE A 82 -6.30 3.01 -7.29
N LEU A 83 -7.05 2.14 -7.97
CA LEU A 83 -6.48 1.08 -8.82
C LEU A 83 -5.97 1.61 -10.17
N ASN A 84 -6.62 2.63 -10.73
CA ASN A 84 -6.27 3.15 -12.06
C ASN A 84 -5.47 4.45 -12.01
N GLY A 85 -5.37 5.12 -10.85
CA GLY A 85 -4.66 6.39 -10.70
C GLY A 85 -5.33 7.57 -11.43
N MET A 86 -6.63 7.48 -11.70
CA MET A 86 -7.41 8.50 -12.41
C MET A 86 -8.75 8.75 -11.74
N ASN A 87 -9.41 9.87 -12.02
CA ASN A 87 -10.73 10.11 -11.45
C ASN A 87 -11.76 9.06 -11.95
N TYR A 88 -12.85 8.86 -11.20
CA TYR A 88 -13.82 7.82 -11.50
C TYR A 88 -14.56 8.02 -12.84
N ILE A 89 -14.63 9.25 -13.34
CA ILE A 89 -15.21 9.56 -14.66
C ILE A 89 -14.32 9.01 -15.77
N SER A 90 -13.01 9.26 -15.67
CA SER A 90 -12.00 8.73 -16.59
C SER A 90 -11.90 7.21 -16.54
N ALA A 91 -12.17 6.60 -15.38
CA ALA A 91 -12.30 5.15 -15.22
C ALA A 91 -13.62 4.57 -15.76
N ALA A 92 -14.41 5.36 -16.50
CA ALA A 92 -15.72 5.00 -17.06
C ALA A 92 -16.73 4.49 -16.02
N MET A 93 -16.59 4.92 -14.76
CA MET A 93 -17.55 4.58 -13.73
C MET A 93 -18.59 5.67 -13.59
N THR A 94 -19.85 5.30 -13.73
CA THR A 94 -20.97 6.17 -13.44
C THR A 94 -21.37 6.04 -11.97
N PRO A 95 -21.70 7.15 -11.27
CA PRO A 95 -22.30 7.09 -9.95
C PRO A 95 -23.69 6.44 -10.02
N SER A 96 -23.75 5.12 -9.90
CA SER A 96 -25.01 4.36 -9.93
C SER A 96 -25.92 4.65 -8.74
N ILE A 97 -25.37 5.17 -7.64
CA ILE A 97 -26.10 5.49 -6.40
C ILE A 97 -26.89 6.81 -6.48
N ILE A 98 -26.61 7.71 -7.44
CA ILE A 98 -27.37 8.97 -7.58
C ILE A 98 -28.62 8.80 -8.45
N PHE A 99 -28.74 7.72 -9.23
CA PHE A 99 -29.86 7.49 -10.14
C PHE A 99 -30.52 6.13 -9.93
N HIS A 100 -31.20 5.92 -8.80
CA HIS A 100 -32.13 4.79 -8.63
C HIS A 100 -33.47 5.03 -9.39
N GLY A 101 -33.43 5.66 -10.56
CA GLY A 101 -34.66 6.10 -11.26
C GLY A 101 -34.60 6.13 -12.78
N THR A 102 -33.46 5.94 -13.43
CA THR A 102 -33.39 5.92 -14.90
C THR A 102 -32.36 4.89 -15.35
N GLN A 103 -32.83 3.68 -15.64
CA GLN A 103 -32.13 2.66 -16.42
C GLN A 103 -32.02 3.08 -17.90
N ASP A 104 -31.66 4.33 -18.18
CA ASP A 104 -31.53 4.82 -19.54
C ASP A 104 -30.17 5.49 -19.71
N THR A 105 -29.16 4.65 -19.88
CA THR A 105 -27.76 5.04 -20.13
C THR A 105 -27.51 5.48 -21.57
N THR A 106 -28.53 5.99 -22.27
CA THR A 106 -28.40 6.50 -23.64
C THR A 106 -28.59 8.01 -23.72
N VAL A 107 -28.00 8.77 -22.79
CA VAL A 107 -27.83 10.21 -23.01
C VAL A 107 -26.41 10.44 -23.54
N PRO A 108 -26.23 10.67 -24.85
CA PRO A 108 -24.90 10.83 -25.43
C PRO A 108 -24.22 12.07 -24.85
N LEU A 109 -22.91 11.95 -24.62
CA LEU A 109 -21.96 13.01 -24.24
C LEU A 109 -21.92 14.12 -25.31
N LYS A 110 -23.00 14.88 -25.46
CA LYS A 110 -23.13 15.96 -26.47
C LYS A 110 -23.15 17.36 -25.86
N TYR A 111 -22.81 17.47 -24.59
CA TYR A 111 -22.62 18.77 -23.92
C TYR A 111 -21.36 18.73 -23.05
N ILE A 112 -20.22 18.55 -23.72
CA ILE A 112 -18.92 19.13 -23.36
C ILE A 112 -18.34 19.67 -24.66
#